data_AF-A0A956DKC6-F1
#
_entry.id   AF-A0A956DKC6-F1
#
_cell.length_a   1.000
_cell.length_b   1.000
_cell.length_c   1.000
_cell.angle_alpha   90.00
_cell.angle_beta   90.00
_cell.angle_gamma   90.00
#
_symmetry.space_group_name_H-M   'P 1'
#
loop_
_entity.id
_entity.type
_entity.pdbx_description
1 polymer ?
#
loop_
_entity_poly.entity_id
_entity_poly.type
_entity_poly.pdbx_seq_one_letter_code
_entity_poly.pdbx_strand_id
1 'polypeptide(L)'
;MSYRVPPGVTGGSQGPVLVGNLHDLFPRRHPSLEGLLALVASAVLGGGPLTGVPGILLARLVLREVDDQPHLYTGTRPARAALAVAWVATIGWGAAWGAYLSRASDGLAYLVLGLGALGVAAVGVTHLVRSRRGNDGPSALPLLVPPVLAAVALIGSSVLGLQWRAHDRREQRAECRDLRERVIAATTAERFADARRGVEEASERCEGSFAIYVEGLTSSIDAHERAYRGRLEEARQAKLTERFRSERSAIGATLAEARASRAAGRWEAASEKLAAVSASLDGYRDARVTTSAEFQALRGEIATETKVVAPQLERMAKERAAAEERARKAEEAAKARAAAVAQARRAQLRLLCRDGTVSPTCLCSRTSRRGCCSHHGGVAGCED
;
A
#
# COMPACT_ATOMS: atom_id res chain seq x y z
N MET A 1 42.09 -32.06 -10.19
CA MET A 1 41.54 -33.26 -9.54
C MET A 1 40.62 -33.94 -10.53
N SER A 2 41.14 -34.97 -11.23
CA SER A 2 40.40 -35.76 -12.21
C SER A 2 40.17 -37.14 -11.62
N TYR A 3 38.91 -37.57 -11.52
CA TYR A 3 38.57 -38.90 -11.06
C TYR A 3 38.66 -39.89 -12.23
N ARG A 4 39.56 -40.87 -12.12
CA ARG A 4 39.62 -42.08 -12.95
C ARG A 4 38.70 -43.14 -12.33
N VAL A 5 37.80 -43.71 -13.14
CA VAL A 5 37.02 -44.91 -12.78
C VAL A 5 37.73 -46.15 -13.33
N PRO A 6 37.91 -47.23 -12.55
CA PRO A 6 38.49 -48.49 -13.04
C PRO A 6 37.42 -49.37 -13.74
N PRO A 7 37.78 -50.20 -14.74
CA PRO A 7 36.86 -51.14 -15.35
C PRO A 7 36.93 -52.51 -14.66
N GLY A 8 35.78 -53.15 -14.46
CA GLY A 8 35.70 -54.60 -14.28
C GLY A 8 34.81 -55.08 -13.14
N VAL A 9 33.50 -55.18 -13.38
CA VAL A 9 32.63 -56.19 -12.74
C VAL A 9 31.56 -56.59 -13.77
N THR A 10 31.71 -57.75 -14.40
CA THR A 10 30.64 -58.40 -15.17
C THR A 10 29.69 -59.09 -14.19
N GLY A 11 28.67 -58.37 -13.75
CA GLY A 11 27.54 -58.92 -13.00
C GLY A 11 26.61 -59.68 -13.95
N GLY A 12 26.64 -61.01 -13.87
CA GLY A 12 25.63 -61.85 -14.49
C GLY A 12 24.26 -61.59 -13.85
N SER A 13 23.30 -61.14 -14.66
CA SER A 13 21.92 -60.99 -14.22
C SER A 13 21.32 -62.38 -13.97
N GLN A 14 21.18 -62.79 -12.71
CA GLN A 14 20.18 -63.79 -12.37
C GLN A 14 18.82 -63.13 -12.59
N GLY A 15 18.18 -63.48 -13.70
CA GLY A 15 16.79 -63.11 -13.95
C GLY A 15 15.88 -63.67 -12.84
N PRO A 16 14.72 -63.06 -12.61
CA PRO A 16 13.80 -63.50 -11.57
C PRO A 16 13.40 -64.97 -11.81
N VAL A 17 13.65 -65.81 -10.80
CA VAL A 17 13.19 -67.20 -10.81
C VAL A 17 11.66 -67.19 -10.71
N LEU A 18 11.00 -67.47 -11.83
CA LEU A 18 9.55 -67.64 -11.89
C LEU A 18 9.19 -68.95 -11.18
N VAL A 19 8.61 -68.83 -9.98
CA VAL A 19 8.06 -69.97 -9.26
C VAL A 19 6.85 -70.49 -10.06
N GLY A 20 6.98 -71.69 -10.63
CA GLY A 20 5.99 -72.25 -11.55
C GLY A 20 4.77 -72.86 -10.86
N ASN A 21 4.96 -73.44 -9.68
CA ASN A 21 3.91 -74.16 -8.94
C ASN A 21 3.96 -73.89 -7.43
N LEU A 22 2.79 -74.00 -6.77
CA LEU A 22 2.65 -73.74 -5.33
C LEU A 22 3.45 -74.72 -4.47
N HIS A 23 3.74 -75.91 -5.02
CA HIS A 23 4.50 -76.98 -4.35
C HIS A 23 5.95 -76.57 -4.03
N ASP A 24 6.53 -75.68 -4.83
CA ASP A 24 7.89 -75.18 -4.63
C ASP A 24 7.97 -74.17 -3.46
N LEU A 25 6.85 -73.55 -3.08
CA LEU A 25 6.76 -72.60 -1.97
C LEU A 25 6.52 -73.28 -0.61
N PHE A 26 5.95 -74.48 -0.60
CA PHE A 26 5.58 -75.19 0.63
C PHE A 26 5.98 -76.68 0.57
N PRO A 27 7.27 -77.00 0.78
CA PRO A 27 7.81 -78.34 0.50
C PRO A 27 7.34 -79.45 1.46
N ARG A 28 6.59 -79.17 2.54
CA ARG A 28 6.12 -80.22 3.47
C ARG A 28 4.74 -79.93 4.07
N ARG A 29 3.78 -80.82 3.75
CA ARG A 29 2.33 -80.85 4.07
C ARG A 29 1.53 -79.71 3.45
N HIS A 30 0.53 -80.05 2.64
CA HIS A 30 -0.40 -79.10 2.05
C HIS A 30 -1.05 -78.28 3.18
N PRO A 31 -0.91 -76.94 3.21
CA PRO A 31 -1.63 -76.12 4.16
C PRO A 31 -3.14 -76.35 3.99
N SER A 32 -3.87 -76.37 5.10
CA SER A 32 -5.33 -76.43 5.03
C SER A 32 -5.86 -75.24 4.23
N LEU A 33 -7.03 -75.40 3.60
CA LEU A 33 -7.68 -74.33 2.84
C LEU A 33 -7.79 -73.04 3.67
N GLU A 34 -8.10 -73.18 4.97
CA GLU A 34 -8.15 -72.06 5.92
C GLU A 34 -6.80 -71.33 6.08
N GLY A 35 -5.68 -72.06 6.09
CA GLY A 35 -4.35 -71.48 6.15
C GLY A 35 -3.99 -70.69 4.90
N LEU A 36 -4.35 -71.20 3.71
CA LEU A 36 -4.16 -70.48 2.44
C LEU A 36 -5.02 -69.22 2.38
N LEU A 37 -6.27 -69.30 2.83
CA LEU A 37 -7.18 -68.15 2.88
C LEU A 37 -6.71 -67.09 3.87
N ALA A 38 -6.22 -67.49 5.04
CA ALA A 38 -5.65 -66.57 6.02
C ALA A 38 -4.38 -65.87 5.48
N LEU A 39 -3.55 -66.58 4.71
CA LEU A 39 -2.33 -66.04 4.11
C LEU A 39 -2.64 -65.03 2.99
N VAL A 40 -3.66 -65.30 2.16
CA VAL A 40 -4.19 -64.33 1.20
C VAL A 40 -4.79 -63.12 1.92
N ALA A 41 -5.61 -63.32 2.95
CA ALA A 41 -6.25 -62.24 3.69
C ALA A 41 -5.23 -61.33 4.39
N SER A 42 -4.20 -61.90 5.01
CA SER A 42 -3.12 -61.14 5.67
C SER A 42 -2.23 -60.40 4.66
N ALA A 43 -1.93 -60.98 3.50
CA ALA A 43 -1.20 -60.27 2.44
C ALA A 43 -1.98 -59.07 1.88
N VAL A 44 -3.31 -59.18 1.80
CA VAL A 44 -4.19 -58.11 1.31
C VAL A 44 -4.44 -57.04 2.37
N LEU A 45 -4.63 -57.42 3.64
CA LEU A 45 -4.95 -56.48 4.72
C LEU A 45 -3.71 -55.82 5.34
N GLY A 46 -2.54 -56.46 5.31
CA GLY A 46 -1.35 -56.00 6.03
C GLY A 46 -0.34 -55.16 5.24
N GLY A 47 -0.33 -55.22 3.91
CA GLY A 47 0.81 -54.74 3.11
C GLY A 47 0.63 -53.44 2.31
N GLY A 48 -0.51 -52.77 2.41
CA GLY A 48 -0.77 -51.54 1.65
C GLY A 48 -0.79 -51.75 0.12
N PRO A 49 -0.72 -50.68 -0.69
CA PRO A 49 -1.01 -50.76 -2.13
C PRO A 49 -0.01 -51.60 -2.93
N LEU A 50 1.21 -51.82 -2.42
CA LEU A 50 2.24 -52.60 -3.09
C LEU A 50 2.03 -54.12 -2.98
N THR A 51 1.22 -54.59 -2.03
CA THR A 51 0.96 -56.04 -1.86
C THR A 51 -0.35 -56.52 -2.50
N GLY A 52 -1.19 -55.61 -3.00
CA GLY A 52 -2.45 -55.98 -3.67
C GLY A 52 -2.25 -56.85 -4.92
N VAL A 53 -1.26 -56.52 -5.76
CA VAL A 53 -0.94 -57.31 -6.96
C VAL A 53 -0.38 -58.69 -6.60
N PRO A 54 0.62 -58.82 -5.69
CA PRO A 54 1.03 -60.11 -5.16
C PRO A 54 -0.10 -60.93 -4.54
N GLY A 55 -1.00 -60.31 -3.78
CA GLY A 55 -2.15 -60.99 -3.15
C GLY A 55 -3.14 -61.55 -4.18
N ILE A 56 -3.43 -60.81 -5.24
CA ILE A 56 -4.29 -61.28 -6.35
C ILE A 56 -3.62 -62.42 -7.12
N LEU A 57 -2.32 -62.34 -7.39
CA LEU A 57 -1.56 -63.40 -8.06
C LEU A 57 -1.51 -64.67 -7.21
N LEU A 58 -1.28 -64.54 -5.90
CA LEU A 58 -1.28 -65.65 -4.95
C LEU A 58 -2.66 -66.31 -4.90
N ALA A 59 -3.73 -65.53 -4.79
CA ALA A 59 -5.09 -66.06 -4.78
C ALA A 59 -5.47 -66.75 -6.10
N ARG A 60 -4.94 -66.28 -7.24
CA ARG A 60 -5.07 -66.97 -8.54
C ARG A 60 -4.32 -68.30 -8.58
N LEU A 61 -3.11 -68.35 -8.04
CA LEU A 61 -2.34 -69.59 -7.94
C LEU A 61 -3.07 -70.61 -7.06
N VAL A 62 -3.62 -70.17 -5.93
CA VAL A 62 -4.43 -71.02 -5.04
C VAL A 62 -5.67 -71.55 -5.77
N LEU A 63 -6.39 -70.72 -6.51
CA LEU A 63 -7.57 -71.17 -7.27
C LEU A 63 -7.21 -72.17 -8.37
N ARG A 64 -6.09 -71.97 -9.06
CA ARG A 64 -5.61 -72.90 -10.09
C ARG A 64 -5.28 -74.26 -9.48
N GLU A 65 -4.58 -74.27 -8.35
CA GLU A 65 -4.25 -75.52 -7.63
C GLU A 65 -5.52 -76.25 -7.15
N VAL A 66 -6.51 -75.51 -6.63
CA VAL A 66 -7.80 -76.07 -6.20
C VAL A 66 -8.59 -76.67 -7.38
N ASP A 67 -8.55 -76.03 -8.55
CA ASP A 67 -9.21 -76.56 -9.76
C ASP A 67 -8.45 -77.77 -10.34
N ASP A 68 -7.12 -77.79 -10.28
CA ASP A 68 -6.29 -78.91 -10.75
C ASP A 68 -6.38 -80.14 -9.82
N GLN A 69 -6.70 -79.95 -8.52
CA GLN A 69 -6.78 -81.03 -7.52
C GLN A 69 -8.12 -81.04 -6.75
N PRO A 70 -9.26 -81.29 -7.41
CA PRO A 70 -10.60 -81.15 -6.82
C PRO A 70 -10.91 -82.18 -5.73
N HIS A 71 -10.18 -83.30 -5.69
CA HIS A 71 -10.36 -84.36 -4.70
C HIS A 71 -9.67 -84.06 -3.37
N LEU A 72 -8.76 -83.09 -3.33
CA LEU A 72 -8.00 -82.71 -2.13
C LEU A 72 -8.59 -81.50 -1.40
N TYR A 73 -9.42 -80.69 -2.08
CA TYR A 73 -9.98 -79.46 -1.53
C TYR A 73 -11.50 -79.45 -1.62
N THR A 74 -12.18 -79.62 -0.49
CA THR A 74 -13.64 -79.54 -0.42
C THR A 74 -14.09 -78.08 -0.38
N GLY A 75 -14.69 -77.61 -1.47
CA GLY A 75 -15.41 -76.33 -1.53
C GLY A 75 -14.70 -75.24 -2.33
N THR A 76 -15.00 -75.17 -3.63
CA THR A 76 -14.55 -74.08 -4.53
C THR A 76 -15.22 -72.73 -4.25
N ARG A 77 -16.39 -72.74 -3.60
CA ARG A 77 -17.16 -71.53 -3.26
C ARG A 77 -16.44 -70.57 -2.28
N PRO A 78 -15.89 -71.02 -1.13
CA PRO A 78 -15.18 -70.14 -0.20
C PRO A 78 -13.90 -69.54 -0.81
N ALA A 79 -13.16 -70.27 -1.65
CA ALA A 79 -11.98 -69.74 -2.33
C ALA A 79 -12.33 -68.62 -3.32
N ARG A 80 -13.43 -68.78 -4.08
CA ARG A 80 -13.93 -67.74 -4.98
C ARG A 80 -14.47 -66.52 -4.22
N ALA A 81 -15.14 -66.73 -3.08
CA ALA A 81 -15.60 -65.64 -2.22
C ALA A 81 -14.43 -64.84 -1.63
N ALA A 82 -13.37 -65.51 -1.17
CA ALA A 82 -12.18 -64.85 -0.65
C ALA A 82 -11.43 -64.05 -1.71
N LEU A 83 -11.34 -64.56 -2.95
CA LEU A 83 -10.79 -63.80 -4.08
C LEU A 83 -11.61 -62.53 -4.35
N ALA A 84 -12.94 -62.64 -4.33
CA ALA A 84 -13.83 -61.49 -4.54
C ALA A 84 -13.65 -60.42 -3.44
N VAL A 85 -13.57 -60.83 -2.17
CA VAL A 85 -13.31 -59.93 -1.04
C VAL A 85 -11.93 -59.26 -1.17
N ALA A 86 -10.90 -60.01 -1.53
CA ALA A 86 -9.54 -59.47 -1.74
C ALA A 86 -9.50 -58.43 -2.86
N TRP A 87 -10.24 -58.67 -3.96
CA TRP A 87 -10.39 -57.73 -5.05
C TRP A 87 -11.09 -56.43 -4.63
N VAL A 88 -12.21 -56.55 -3.92
CA VAL A 88 -12.97 -55.39 -3.42
C VAL A 88 -12.14 -54.57 -2.44
N ALA A 89 -11.42 -55.22 -1.52
CA ALA A 89 -10.54 -54.56 -0.56
C ALA A 89 -9.40 -53.78 -1.24
N THR A 90 -8.78 -54.38 -2.27
CA THR A 90 -7.70 -53.74 -3.03
C THR A 90 -8.19 -52.51 -3.79
N ILE A 91 -9.38 -52.59 -4.41
CA ILE A 91 -10.02 -51.45 -5.08
C ILE A 91 -10.35 -50.34 -4.06
N GLY A 92 -10.96 -50.69 -2.92
CA GLY A 92 -11.32 -49.75 -1.87
C GLY A 92 -10.11 -49.01 -1.30
N TRP A 93 -9.02 -49.72 -1.03
CA TRP A 93 -7.78 -49.13 -0.55
C TRP A 93 -7.11 -48.23 -1.60
N GLY A 94 -7.07 -48.66 -2.86
CA GLY A 94 -6.54 -47.86 -3.96
C GLY A 94 -7.31 -46.55 -4.16
N ALA A 95 -8.64 -46.58 -4.02
CA ALA A 95 -9.49 -45.39 -4.08
C ALA A 95 -9.22 -44.43 -2.90
N ALA A 96 -9.11 -44.96 -1.67
CA ALA A 96 -8.81 -44.16 -0.48
C ALA A 96 -7.42 -43.49 -0.57
N TRP A 97 -6.41 -44.23 -1.04
CA TRP A 97 -5.07 -43.69 -1.25
C TRP A 97 -5.00 -42.65 -2.37
N GLY A 98 -5.76 -42.89 -3.45
CA GLY A 98 -5.96 -41.92 -4.52
C GLY A 98 -6.55 -40.60 -4.03
N ALA A 99 -7.59 -40.68 -3.20
CA ALA A 99 -8.21 -39.50 -2.58
C ALA A 99 -7.21 -38.76 -1.68
N TYR A 100 -6.40 -39.49 -0.90
CA TYR A 100 -5.36 -38.90 -0.05
C TYR A 100 -4.29 -38.17 -0.88
N LEU A 101 -3.74 -38.82 -1.93
CA LEU A 101 -2.70 -38.21 -2.79
C LEU A 101 -3.23 -37.04 -3.63
N SER A 102 -4.51 -37.04 -4.00
CA SER A 102 -5.14 -35.94 -4.74
C SER A 102 -5.21 -34.64 -3.94
N ARG A 103 -5.15 -34.72 -2.60
CA ARG A 103 -5.04 -33.55 -1.72
C ARG A 103 -3.60 -33.05 -1.56
N ALA A 104 -2.62 -33.91 -1.79
CA ALA A 104 -1.21 -33.60 -1.57
C ALA A 104 -0.45 -33.18 -2.84
N SER A 105 -0.96 -33.49 -4.04
CA SER A 105 -0.27 -33.19 -5.30
C SER A 105 -1.23 -32.83 -6.44
N ASP A 106 -1.00 -31.68 -7.08
CA ASP A 106 -1.96 -31.04 -7.98
C ASP A 106 -2.13 -31.67 -9.38
N GLY A 107 -1.66 -32.90 -9.60
CA GLY A 107 -1.88 -33.56 -10.90
C GLY A 107 -1.30 -34.95 -11.05
N LEU A 108 -0.21 -35.26 -10.33
CA LEU A 108 0.48 -36.54 -10.48
C LEU A 108 -0.36 -37.72 -9.94
N ALA A 109 -1.14 -37.48 -8.88
CA ALA A 109 -2.07 -38.45 -8.32
C ALA A 109 -3.13 -38.92 -9.33
N TYR A 110 -3.69 -38.00 -10.13
CA TYR A 110 -4.72 -38.33 -11.11
C TYR A 110 -4.17 -39.15 -12.29
N LEU A 111 -2.92 -38.90 -12.68
CA LEU A 111 -2.25 -39.64 -13.75
C LEU A 111 -1.95 -41.08 -13.30
N VAL A 112 -1.47 -41.26 -12.07
CA VAL A 112 -1.24 -42.58 -11.47
C VAL A 112 -2.55 -43.35 -11.30
N LEU A 113 -3.62 -42.70 -10.85
CA LEU A 113 -4.95 -43.30 -10.74
C LEU A 113 -5.55 -43.70 -12.09
N GLY A 114 -5.42 -42.84 -13.11
CA GLY A 114 -5.89 -43.13 -14.47
C GLY A 114 -5.17 -44.33 -15.09
N LEU A 115 -3.84 -44.41 -14.93
CA LEU A 115 -3.05 -45.55 -15.39
C LEU A 115 -3.40 -46.84 -14.63
N GLY A 116 -3.62 -46.75 -13.32
CA GLY A 116 -4.07 -47.88 -12.50
C GLY A 116 -5.43 -48.42 -12.95
N ALA A 117 -6.40 -47.53 -13.19
CA ALA A 117 -7.73 -47.90 -13.68
C ALA A 117 -7.72 -48.52 -15.08
N LEU A 118 -6.89 -47.98 -15.99
CA LEU A 118 -6.67 -48.57 -17.32
C LEU A 118 -6.06 -49.97 -17.25
N GLY A 119 -5.10 -50.18 -16.35
CA GLY A 119 -4.50 -51.50 -16.10
C GLY A 119 -5.56 -52.52 -15.64
N VAL A 120 -6.42 -52.14 -14.70
CA VAL A 120 -7.52 -53.00 -14.22
C VAL A 120 -8.52 -53.31 -15.34
N ALA A 121 -8.90 -52.31 -16.13
CA ALA A 121 -9.81 -52.50 -17.26
C ALA A 121 -9.22 -53.46 -18.32
N ALA A 122 -7.94 -53.31 -18.67
CA ALA A 122 -7.27 -54.18 -19.64
C ALA A 122 -7.22 -55.65 -19.17
N VAL A 123 -6.96 -55.89 -17.88
CA VAL A 123 -6.99 -57.23 -17.28
C VAL A 123 -8.42 -57.80 -17.26
N GLY A 124 -9.42 -56.96 -16.97
CA GLY A 124 -10.83 -57.37 -17.03
C GLY A 124 -11.27 -57.78 -18.44
N VAL A 125 -10.95 -56.98 -19.46
CA VAL A 125 -11.29 -57.26 -20.86
C VAL A 125 -10.62 -58.53 -21.36
N THR A 126 -9.33 -58.73 -21.07
CA THR A 126 -8.61 -59.95 -21.48
C THR A 126 -9.21 -61.20 -20.84
N HIS A 127 -9.71 -61.12 -19.59
CA HIS A 127 -10.42 -62.22 -18.96
C HIS A 127 -11.77 -62.50 -19.61
N LEU A 128 -12.51 -61.45 -19.96
CA LEU A 128 -13.83 -61.55 -20.59
C LEU A 128 -13.75 -62.16 -21.99
N VAL A 129 -12.72 -61.79 -22.76
CA VAL A 129 -12.41 -62.38 -24.07
C VAL A 129 -12.03 -63.86 -23.95
N ARG A 130 -11.27 -64.23 -22.90
CA ARG A 130 -10.88 -65.63 -22.66
C ARG A 130 -12.05 -66.48 -22.21
N SER A 131 -12.92 -65.95 -21.35
CA SER A 131 -14.16 -66.60 -20.91
C SER A 131 -15.12 -66.84 -22.07
N ARG A 132 -15.24 -65.91 -23.04
CA ARG A 132 -16.07 -66.10 -24.24
C ARG A 132 -15.60 -67.22 -25.17
N ARG A 133 -14.35 -67.67 -25.08
CA ARG A 133 -13.81 -68.78 -25.88
C ARG A 133 -13.99 -70.15 -25.21
N GLY A 134 -14.26 -70.18 -23.91
CA GLY A 134 -14.70 -71.40 -23.21
C GLY A 134 -16.21 -71.50 -23.28
N ASN A 135 -16.75 -72.67 -23.61
CA ASN A 135 -18.19 -72.90 -23.79
C ASN A 135 -18.96 -72.97 -22.46
N ASP A 136 -18.48 -72.24 -21.43
CA ASP A 136 -19.05 -72.21 -20.10
C ASP A 136 -20.23 -71.25 -20.09
N GLY A 137 -21.39 -71.74 -19.67
CA GLY A 137 -22.68 -71.07 -19.77
C GLY A 137 -22.76 -69.66 -19.14
N PRO A 138 -23.82 -68.89 -19.48
CA PRO A 138 -23.93 -67.43 -19.36
C PRO A 138 -23.95 -66.80 -17.95
N SER A 139 -23.51 -67.49 -16.90
CA SER A 139 -23.66 -67.05 -15.50
C SER A 139 -22.57 -66.12 -14.95
N ALA A 140 -21.52 -65.75 -15.70
CA ALA A 140 -20.40 -64.95 -15.17
C ALA A 140 -20.47 -63.43 -15.43
N LEU A 141 -21.46 -62.96 -16.19
CA LEU A 141 -21.59 -61.54 -16.60
C LEU A 141 -21.96 -60.53 -15.47
N PRO A 142 -22.71 -60.85 -14.40
CA PRO A 142 -23.19 -59.82 -13.48
C PRO A 142 -22.12 -59.28 -12.50
N LEU A 143 -20.97 -59.94 -12.33
CA LEU A 143 -19.96 -59.52 -11.35
C LEU A 143 -18.94 -58.49 -11.86
N LEU A 144 -18.79 -58.30 -13.17
CA LEU A 144 -17.76 -57.42 -13.74
C LEU A 144 -18.26 -56.02 -14.11
N VAL A 145 -19.59 -55.81 -14.12
CA VAL A 145 -20.20 -54.52 -14.45
C VAL A 145 -19.95 -53.45 -13.37
N PRO A 146 -20.10 -53.72 -12.05
CA PRO A 146 -19.89 -52.71 -11.02
C PRO A 146 -18.47 -52.08 -10.98
N PRO A 147 -17.36 -52.82 -11.05
CA PRO A 147 -16.02 -52.23 -10.96
C PRO A 147 -15.65 -51.40 -12.20
N VAL A 148 -16.14 -51.78 -13.39
CA VAL A 148 -15.91 -51.01 -14.62
C VAL A 148 -16.67 -49.68 -14.57
N LEU A 149 -17.93 -49.68 -14.11
CA LEU A 149 -18.69 -48.45 -13.92
C LEU A 149 -18.07 -47.53 -12.87
N ALA A 150 -17.57 -48.09 -11.76
CA ALA A 150 -16.86 -47.31 -10.74
C ALA A 150 -15.57 -46.67 -11.27
N ALA A 151 -14.77 -47.40 -12.06
CA ALA A 151 -13.55 -46.88 -12.68
C ALA A 151 -13.86 -45.76 -13.69
N VAL A 152 -14.89 -45.93 -14.53
CA VAL A 152 -15.33 -44.89 -15.48
C VAL A 152 -15.83 -43.64 -14.76
N ALA A 153 -16.60 -43.80 -13.67
CA ALA A 153 -17.06 -42.67 -12.86
C ALA A 153 -15.90 -41.87 -12.23
N LEU A 154 -14.88 -42.56 -11.71
CA LEU A 154 -13.70 -41.92 -11.10
C LEU A 154 -12.80 -41.20 -12.13
N ILE A 155 -12.63 -41.78 -13.32
CA ILE A 155 -11.91 -41.12 -14.42
C ILE A 155 -12.70 -39.90 -14.89
N GLY A 156 -14.02 -40.03 -15.07
CA GLY A 156 -14.92 -38.94 -15.44
C GLY A 156 -14.82 -37.76 -14.47
N SER A 157 -14.94 -38.00 -13.16
CA SER A 157 -14.85 -36.94 -12.14
C SER A 157 -13.48 -36.27 -12.11
N SER A 158 -12.40 -37.02 -12.37
CA SER A 158 -11.04 -36.48 -12.41
C SER A 158 -10.81 -35.59 -13.63
N VAL A 159 -11.29 -35.99 -14.80
CA VAL A 159 -11.21 -35.18 -16.03
C VAL A 159 -12.06 -33.93 -15.91
N LEU A 160 -13.28 -34.03 -15.37
CA LEU A 160 -14.14 -32.89 -15.08
C LEU A 160 -13.48 -31.93 -14.08
N GLY A 161 -12.83 -32.44 -13.02
CA GLY A 161 -12.09 -31.62 -12.06
C GLY A 161 -10.91 -30.88 -12.68
N LEU A 162 -10.14 -31.54 -13.57
CA LEU A 162 -9.04 -30.91 -14.30
C LEU A 162 -9.52 -29.86 -15.30
N GLN A 163 -10.62 -30.13 -16.03
CA GLN A 163 -11.23 -29.16 -16.94
C GLN A 163 -11.77 -27.95 -16.19
N TRP A 164 -12.42 -28.16 -15.05
CA TRP A 164 -12.94 -27.07 -14.22
C TRP A 164 -11.81 -26.19 -13.68
N ARG A 165 -10.73 -26.79 -13.14
CA ARG A 165 -9.52 -26.04 -12.71
C ARG A 165 -8.80 -25.32 -13.85
N ALA A 166 -8.88 -25.84 -15.08
CA ALA A 166 -8.31 -25.18 -16.25
C ALA A 166 -9.18 -24.02 -16.74
N HIS A 167 -10.50 -24.14 -16.63
CA HIS A 167 -11.44 -23.05 -16.90
C HIS A 167 -11.26 -21.91 -15.90
N ASP A 168 -11.26 -22.22 -14.61
CA ASP A 168 -11.07 -21.25 -13.52
C ASP A 168 -9.75 -20.47 -13.69
N ARG A 169 -8.67 -21.16 -14.02
CA ARG A 169 -7.39 -20.52 -14.36
C ARG A 169 -7.41 -19.64 -15.61
N ARG A 170 -8.30 -19.89 -16.59
CA ARG A 170 -8.44 -19.02 -17.76
C ARG A 170 -9.21 -17.75 -17.43
N GLU A 171 -10.25 -17.88 -16.63
CA GLU A 171 -11.08 -16.78 -16.17
C GLU A 171 -10.27 -15.83 -15.29
N GLN A 172 -9.56 -16.36 -14.28
CA GLN A 172 -8.62 -15.59 -13.46
C GLN A 172 -7.56 -14.87 -14.31
N ARG A 173 -7.01 -15.52 -15.35
CA ARG A 173 -6.04 -14.87 -16.26
C ARG A 173 -6.67 -13.76 -17.10
N ALA A 174 -7.94 -13.85 -17.45
CA ALA A 174 -8.64 -12.82 -18.18
C ALA A 174 -8.90 -11.60 -17.27
N GLU A 175 -9.36 -11.82 -16.03
CA GLU A 175 -9.55 -10.77 -15.04
C GLU A 175 -8.24 -10.04 -14.70
N CYS A 176 -7.15 -10.79 -14.48
CA CYS A 176 -5.84 -10.19 -14.21
C CYS A 176 -5.29 -9.40 -15.41
N ARG A 177 -5.63 -9.79 -16.64
CA ARG A 177 -5.26 -9.03 -17.84
C ARG A 177 -6.02 -7.72 -17.92
N ASP A 178 -7.33 -7.76 -17.68
CA ASP A 178 -8.17 -6.57 -17.66
C ASP A 178 -7.74 -5.57 -16.56
N LEU A 179 -7.45 -6.05 -15.35
CA LEU A 179 -6.90 -5.22 -14.27
C LEU A 179 -5.56 -4.58 -14.66
N ARG A 180 -4.67 -5.34 -15.31
CA ARG A 180 -3.40 -4.80 -15.82
C ARG A 180 -3.63 -3.70 -16.86
N GLU A 181 -4.54 -3.90 -17.80
CA GLU A 181 -4.89 -2.90 -18.81
C GLU A 181 -5.46 -1.63 -18.16
N ARG A 182 -6.31 -1.78 -17.13
CA ARG A 182 -6.82 -0.64 -16.34
C ARG A 182 -5.71 0.12 -15.61
N VAL A 183 -4.75 -0.57 -15.00
CA VAL A 183 -3.60 0.09 -14.33
C VAL A 183 -2.74 0.85 -15.34
N ILE A 184 -2.46 0.26 -16.50
CA ILE A 184 -1.69 0.91 -17.57
C ILE A 184 -2.46 2.12 -18.12
N ALA A 185 -3.76 1.99 -18.35
CA ALA A 185 -4.62 3.08 -18.79
C ALA A 185 -4.69 4.22 -17.76
N ALA A 186 -4.77 3.90 -16.46
CA ALA A 186 -4.74 4.90 -15.39
C ALA A 186 -3.38 5.62 -15.30
N THR A 187 -2.27 4.88 -15.43
CA THR A 187 -0.92 5.45 -15.42
C THR A 187 -0.66 6.37 -16.60
N THR A 188 -1.08 5.95 -17.81
CA THR A 188 -0.96 6.76 -19.03
C THR A 188 -1.88 8.00 -19.01
N ALA A 189 -3.03 7.90 -18.35
CA ALA A 189 -3.91 9.04 -18.08
C ALA A 189 -3.47 9.91 -16.89
N GLU A 190 -2.27 9.68 -16.33
CA GLU A 190 -1.71 10.42 -15.18
C GLU A 190 -2.59 10.38 -13.90
N ARG A 191 -3.44 9.35 -13.77
CA ARG A 191 -4.28 9.07 -12.60
C ARG A 191 -3.60 8.09 -11.64
N PHE A 192 -2.47 8.49 -11.06
CA PHE A 192 -1.60 7.62 -10.27
C PHE A 192 -2.28 6.98 -9.04
N ALA A 193 -3.20 7.69 -8.39
CA ALA A 193 -3.98 7.15 -7.27
C ALA A 193 -4.89 5.98 -7.71
N ASP A 194 -5.54 6.10 -8.87
CA ASP A 194 -6.36 5.04 -9.45
C ASP A 194 -5.49 3.85 -9.86
N ALA A 195 -4.31 4.12 -10.42
CA ALA A 195 -3.34 3.09 -10.81
C ALA A 195 -2.86 2.28 -9.59
N ARG A 196 -2.54 2.93 -8.46
CA ARG A 196 -2.13 2.25 -7.22
C ARG A 196 -3.24 1.39 -6.64
N ARG A 197 -4.47 1.91 -6.58
CA ARG A 197 -5.64 1.10 -6.17
C ARG A 197 -5.84 -0.11 -7.07
N GLY A 198 -5.64 0.04 -8.38
CA GLY A 198 -5.71 -1.07 -9.33
C GLY A 198 -4.59 -2.11 -9.13
N VAL A 199 -3.39 -1.69 -8.73
CA VAL A 199 -2.30 -2.60 -8.37
C VAL A 199 -2.60 -3.35 -7.07
N GLU A 200 -3.14 -2.67 -6.05
CA GLU A 200 -3.59 -3.29 -4.80
C GLU A 200 -4.69 -4.33 -5.08
N GLU A 201 -5.75 -3.96 -5.81
CA GLU A 201 -6.84 -4.88 -6.21
C GLU A 201 -6.31 -6.08 -7.00
N ALA A 202 -5.36 -5.87 -7.90
CA ALA A 202 -4.74 -6.95 -8.65
C ALA A 202 -3.83 -7.83 -7.78
N SER A 203 -3.18 -7.28 -6.76
CA SER A 203 -2.38 -8.07 -5.82
C SER A 203 -3.23 -8.98 -4.95
N GLU A 204 -4.45 -8.55 -4.60
CA GLU A 204 -5.40 -9.35 -3.82
C GLU A 204 -6.07 -10.45 -4.67
N ARG A 205 -6.39 -10.16 -5.94
CA ARG A 205 -7.13 -11.08 -6.81
C ARG A 205 -6.26 -12.02 -7.65
N CYS A 206 -5.00 -11.69 -7.90
CA CYS A 206 -4.14 -12.45 -8.82
C CYS A 206 -3.03 -13.21 -8.07
N GLU A 207 -3.23 -14.50 -7.80
CA GLU A 207 -2.22 -15.32 -7.10
C GLU A 207 -0.99 -15.70 -7.94
N GLY A 208 0.17 -15.75 -7.27
CA GLY A 208 1.40 -16.44 -7.68
C GLY A 208 2.21 -15.78 -8.80
N SER A 209 1.63 -15.67 -10.00
CA SER A 209 2.36 -15.15 -11.17
C SER A 209 2.40 -13.63 -11.23
N PHE A 210 1.45 -12.95 -10.58
CA PHE A 210 1.29 -11.50 -10.66
C PHE A 210 2.19 -10.75 -9.68
N ALA A 211 2.67 -11.38 -8.59
CA ALA A 211 3.51 -10.73 -7.58
C ALA A 211 4.80 -10.10 -8.15
N ILE A 212 5.47 -10.80 -9.07
CA ILE A 212 6.67 -10.28 -9.74
C ILE A 212 6.33 -9.09 -10.64
N TYR A 213 5.13 -9.08 -11.24
CA TYR A 213 4.66 -7.96 -12.06
C TYR A 213 4.20 -6.77 -11.22
N VAL A 214 3.63 -7.00 -10.03
CA VAL A 214 3.19 -5.94 -9.09
C VAL A 214 4.36 -5.06 -8.69
N GLU A 215 5.49 -5.64 -8.29
CA GLU A 215 6.67 -4.85 -7.89
C GLU A 215 7.20 -3.99 -9.05
N GLY A 216 7.26 -4.57 -10.25
CA GLY A 216 7.64 -3.82 -11.46
C GLY A 216 6.66 -2.70 -11.83
N LEU A 217 5.35 -2.96 -11.69
CA LEU A 217 4.30 -1.97 -11.94
C LEU A 217 4.34 -0.82 -10.94
N THR A 218 4.48 -1.10 -9.64
CA THR A 218 4.60 -0.07 -8.61
C THR A 218 5.81 0.82 -8.84
N SER A 219 6.98 0.23 -9.11
CA SER A 219 8.21 0.97 -9.44
C SER A 219 8.04 1.82 -10.70
N SER A 220 7.35 1.30 -11.72
CA SER A 220 7.03 2.04 -12.95
C SER A 220 6.08 3.21 -12.70
N ILE A 221 5.02 3.02 -11.90
CA ILE A 221 4.08 4.08 -11.50
C ILE A 221 4.83 5.18 -10.75
N ASP A 222 5.70 4.83 -9.79
CA ASP A 222 6.47 5.81 -9.02
C ASP A 222 7.50 6.55 -9.88
N ALA A 223 8.09 5.90 -10.88
CA ALA A 223 8.96 6.55 -11.86
C ALA A 223 8.18 7.53 -12.74
N HIS A 224 7.00 7.14 -13.24
CA HIS A 224 6.13 8.00 -14.04
C HIS A 224 5.59 9.19 -13.23
N GLU A 225 5.21 8.97 -11.98
CA GLU A 225 4.73 10.04 -11.09
C GLU A 225 5.83 11.06 -10.80
N ARG A 226 7.06 10.61 -10.50
CA ARG A 226 8.21 11.51 -10.33
C ARG A 226 8.52 12.30 -11.61
N ALA A 227 8.51 11.64 -12.76
CA ALA A 227 8.72 12.30 -14.05
C ALA A 227 7.62 13.33 -14.35
N TYR A 228 6.36 13.00 -14.06
CA TYR A 228 5.23 13.91 -14.22
C TYR A 228 5.34 15.13 -13.30
N ARG A 229 5.61 14.92 -12.01
CA ARG A 229 5.85 16.01 -11.05
C ARG A 229 7.02 16.90 -11.49
N GLY A 230 8.10 16.30 -11.97
CA GLY A 230 9.23 17.02 -12.56
C GLY A 230 8.82 17.92 -13.72
N ARG A 231 8.04 17.40 -14.69
CA ARG A 231 7.50 18.20 -15.80
C ARG A 231 6.60 19.34 -15.32
N LEU A 232 5.75 19.08 -14.33
CA LEU A 232 4.85 20.10 -13.78
C LEU A 232 5.63 21.23 -13.09
N GLU A 233 6.66 20.86 -12.32
CA GLU A 233 7.57 21.82 -11.71
C GLU A 233 8.35 22.61 -12.77
N GLU A 234 8.89 21.95 -13.80
CA GLU A 234 9.58 22.61 -14.92
C GLU A 234 8.66 23.58 -15.66
N ALA A 235 7.41 23.18 -15.95
CA ALA A 235 6.42 24.05 -16.57
C ALA A 235 6.07 25.26 -15.68
N ARG A 236 5.90 25.02 -14.36
CA ARG A 236 5.68 26.11 -13.38
C ARG A 236 6.87 27.07 -13.35
N GLN A 237 8.10 26.55 -13.34
CA GLN A 237 9.32 27.35 -13.34
C GLN A 237 9.45 28.16 -14.62
N ALA A 238 9.19 27.55 -15.79
CA ALA A 238 9.19 28.24 -17.07
C ALA A 238 8.16 29.38 -17.10
N LYS A 239 6.95 29.15 -16.58
CA LYS A 239 5.91 30.18 -16.47
C LYS A 239 6.33 31.34 -15.56
N LEU A 240 6.99 31.05 -14.42
CA LEU A 240 7.51 32.09 -13.53
C LEU A 240 8.65 32.87 -14.17
N THR A 241 9.56 32.21 -14.90
CA THR A 241 10.62 32.88 -15.65
C THR A 241 10.05 33.79 -16.74
N GLU A 242 9.06 33.33 -17.49
CA GLU A 242 8.41 34.15 -18.52
C GLU A 242 7.66 35.33 -17.91
N ARG A 243 6.94 35.11 -16.81
CA ARG A 243 6.28 36.18 -16.07
C ARG A 243 7.28 37.23 -15.59
N PHE A 244 8.39 36.81 -14.99
CA PHE A 244 9.44 37.74 -14.57
C PHE A 244 9.99 38.54 -15.75
N ARG A 245 10.27 37.89 -16.88
CA ARG A 245 10.72 38.57 -18.11
C ARG A 245 9.73 39.64 -18.56
N SER A 246 8.43 39.34 -18.51
CA SER A 246 7.38 40.29 -18.89
C SER A 246 7.22 41.45 -17.88
N GLU A 247 7.37 41.20 -16.58
CA GLU A 247 7.19 42.20 -15.52
C GLU A 247 8.46 43.02 -15.23
N ARG A 248 9.63 42.55 -15.68
CA ARG A 248 10.93 43.15 -15.39
C ARG A 248 10.99 44.65 -15.72
N SER A 249 10.45 45.05 -16.87
CA SER A 249 10.47 46.47 -17.29
C SER A 249 9.65 47.35 -16.35
N ALA A 250 8.49 46.86 -15.89
CA ALA A 250 7.65 47.55 -14.92
C ALA A 250 8.33 47.65 -13.55
N ILE A 251 8.97 46.56 -13.09
CA ILE A 251 9.78 46.54 -11.84
C ILE A 251 10.90 47.58 -11.94
N GLY A 252 11.61 47.64 -13.06
CA GLY A 252 12.66 48.62 -13.32
C GLY A 252 12.15 50.07 -13.35
N ALA A 253 10.98 50.32 -13.94
CA ALA A 253 10.35 51.63 -13.95
C ALA A 253 9.98 52.10 -12.53
N THR A 254 9.36 51.24 -11.72
CA THR A 254 9.03 51.56 -10.33
C THR A 254 10.27 51.85 -9.49
N LEU A 255 11.38 51.13 -9.73
CA LEU A 255 12.66 51.39 -9.08
C LEU A 255 13.26 52.75 -9.52
N ALA A 256 13.18 53.09 -10.80
CA ALA A 256 13.59 54.41 -11.30
C ALA A 256 12.75 55.54 -10.70
N GLU A 257 11.44 55.33 -10.53
CA GLU A 257 10.57 56.27 -9.84
C GLU A 257 10.90 56.41 -8.35
N ALA A 258 11.30 55.33 -7.67
CA ALA A 258 11.77 55.39 -6.29
C ALA A 258 13.03 56.29 -6.19
N ARG A 259 13.96 56.13 -7.14
CA ARG A 259 15.17 56.98 -7.25
C ARG A 259 14.82 58.44 -7.51
N ALA A 260 13.85 58.71 -8.39
CA ALA A 260 13.37 60.06 -8.66
C ALA A 260 12.71 60.71 -7.43
N SER A 261 11.88 59.95 -6.69
CA SER A 261 11.30 60.42 -5.42
C SER A 261 12.39 60.72 -4.38
N ARG A 262 13.42 59.87 -4.30
CA ARG A 262 14.58 60.09 -3.44
C ARG A 262 15.32 61.37 -3.83
N ALA A 263 15.62 61.57 -5.10
CA ALA A 263 16.31 62.77 -5.60
C ALA A 263 15.51 64.06 -5.33
N ALA A 264 14.17 63.97 -5.31
CA ALA A 264 13.27 65.06 -4.94
C ALA A 264 13.09 65.25 -3.42
N GLY A 265 13.79 64.50 -2.57
CA GLY A 265 13.65 64.56 -1.11
C GLY A 265 12.33 63.98 -0.57
N ARG A 266 11.57 63.26 -1.39
CA ARG A 266 10.31 62.61 -0.98
C ARG A 266 10.58 61.20 -0.47
N TRP A 267 11.19 61.11 0.71
CA TRP A 267 11.69 59.87 1.30
C TRP A 267 10.61 58.81 1.57
N GLU A 268 9.43 59.22 2.04
CA GLU A 268 8.30 58.30 2.30
C GLU A 268 7.80 57.65 1.00
N ALA A 269 7.59 58.46 -0.05
CA ALA A 269 7.19 57.97 -1.37
C ALA A 269 8.25 57.08 -2.02
N ALA A 270 9.54 57.35 -1.79
CA ALA A 270 10.63 56.47 -2.25
C ALA A 270 10.57 55.12 -1.55
N SER A 271 10.34 55.10 -0.23
CA SER A 271 10.24 53.87 0.57
C SER A 271 9.05 53.00 0.17
N GLU A 272 7.88 53.61 -0.05
CA GLU A 272 6.68 52.91 -0.52
C GLU A 272 6.93 52.19 -1.86
N LYS A 273 7.56 52.88 -2.82
CA LYS A 273 7.92 52.28 -4.11
C LYS A 273 8.94 51.15 -3.96
N LEU A 274 9.95 51.31 -3.11
CA LEU A 274 10.91 50.23 -2.82
C LEU A 274 10.23 49.01 -2.19
N ALA A 275 9.24 49.22 -1.32
CA ALA A 275 8.43 48.14 -0.75
C ALA A 275 7.60 47.42 -1.81
N ALA A 276 6.96 48.16 -2.74
CA ALA A 276 6.21 47.59 -3.85
C ALA A 276 7.09 46.73 -4.79
N VAL A 277 8.29 47.21 -5.11
CA VAL A 277 9.28 46.45 -5.90
C VAL A 277 9.72 45.20 -5.15
N SER A 278 10.01 45.30 -3.85
CA SER A 278 10.41 44.15 -3.02
C SER A 278 9.32 43.09 -2.96
N ALA A 279 8.07 43.50 -2.75
CA ALA A 279 6.90 42.60 -2.75
C ALA A 279 6.70 41.90 -4.10
N SER A 280 6.94 42.60 -5.20
CA SER A 280 6.90 42.02 -6.55
C SER A 280 7.96 40.93 -6.73
N LEU A 281 9.19 41.15 -6.24
CA LEU A 281 10.26 40.16 -6.32
C LEU A 281 10.06 38.97 -5.37
N ASP A 282 9.40 39.16 -4.22
CA ASP A 282 9.09 38.07 -3.29
C ASP A 282 8.17 37.01 -3.90
N GLY A 283 7.33 37.38 -4.88
CA GLY A 283 6.52 36.43 -5.66
C GLY A 283 7.34 35.39 -6.45
N TYR A 284 8.64 35.61 -6.59
CA TYR A 284 9.57 34.73 -7.30
C TYR A 284 10.52 33.96 -6.37
N ARG A 285 10.36 34.01 -5.04
CA ARG A 285 11.33 33.48 -4.06
C ARG A 285 11.77 32.04 -4.31
N ASP A 286 10.86 31.16 -4.73
CA ASP A 286 11.14 29.74 -4.98
C ASP A 286 11.36 29.42 -6.47
N ALA A 287 11.49 30.45 -7.30
CA ALA A 287 11.67 30.29 -8.73
C ALA A 287 13.15 30.20 -9.11
N ARG A 288 13.48 29.41 -10.13
CA ARG A 288 14.85 29.32 -10.71
C ARG A 288 15.35 30.67 -11.21
N VAL A 289 14.46 31.59 -11.56
CA VAL A 289 14.84 32.95 -11.98
C VAL A 289 15.59 33.73 -10.90
N THR A 290 15.48 33.33 -9.63
CA THR A 290 16.22 33.96 -8.53
C THR A 290 17.73 33.82 -8.64
N THR A 291 18.23 32.79 -9.31
CA THR A 291 19.68 32.61 -9.53
C THR A 291 20.19 33.36 -10.75
N SER A 292 19.30 33.97 -11.55
CA SER A 292 19.71 34.76 -12.71
C SER A 292 20.44 36.04 -12.28
N ALA A 293 21.46 36.42 -13.05
CA ALA A 293 22.23 37.64 -12.79
C ALA A 293 21.34 38.90 -12.77
N GLU A 294 20.29 38.92 -13.59
CA GLU A 294 19.36 40.05 -13.70
C GLU A 294 18.50 40.22 -12.44
N PHE A 295 17.98 39.13 -11.90
CA PHE A 295 17.23 39.15 -10.65
C PHE A 295 18.10 39.58 -9.47
N GLN A 296 19.34 39.07 -9.43
CA GLN A 296 20.31 39.43 -8.40
C GLN A 296 20.74 40.90 -8.50
N ALA A 297 20.93 41.42 -9.72
CA ALA A 297 21.20 42.84 -9.94
C ALA A 297 20.06 43.72 -9.40
N LEU A 298 18.80 43.40 -9.73
CA LEU A 298 17.64 44.13 -9.20
C LEU A 298 17.56 44.08 -7.67
N ARG A 299 17.76 42.91 -7.05
CA ARG A 299 17.81 42.82 -5.58
C ARG A 299 18.95 43.65 -4.98
N GLY A 300 20.12 43.63 -5.61
CA GLY A 300 21.28 44.43 -5.18
C GLY A 300 21.00 45.93 -5.25
N GLU A 301 20.37 46.38 -6.33
CA GLU A 301 19.94 47.78 -6.50
C GLU A 301 18.92 48.20 -5.45
N ILE A 302 17.89 47.39 -5.21
CA ILE A 302 16.88 47.66 -4.16
C ILE A 302 17.55 47.73 -2.80
N ALA A 303 18.40 46.77 -2.45
CA ALA A 303 19.10 46.77 -1.16
C ALA A 303 19.98 48.02 -0.99
N THR A 304 20.60 48.49 -2.07
CA THR A 304 21.40 49.72 -2.07
C THR A 304 20.53 50.94 -1.83
N GLU A 305 19.42 51.09 -2.55
CA GLU A 305 18.51 52.22 -2.36
C GLU A 305 17.85 52.20 -0.97
N THR A 306 17.43 51.04 -0.46
CA THR A 306 16.86 50.89 0.89
C THR A 306 17.85 51.33 1.96
N LYS A 307 19.14 51.00 1.83
CA LYS A 307 20.20 51.47 2.74
C LYS A 307 20.35 53.00 2.76
N VAL A 308 20.03 53.67 1.67
CA VAL A 308 20.08 55.14 1.59
C VAL A 308 18.80 55.78 2.14
N VAL A 309 17.63 55.22 1.84
CA VAL A 309 16.32 55.79 2.22
C VAL A 309 16.01 55.57 3.70
N ALA A 310 16.29 54.38 4.26
CA ALA A 310 15.89 54.03 5.62
C ALA A 310 16.45 54.97 6.71
N PRO A 311 17.74 55.36 6.71
CA PRO A 311 18.27 56.28 7.72
C PRO A 311 17.66 57.69 7.63
N GLN A 312 17.25 58.13 6.45
CA GLN A 312 16.62 59.44 6.27
C GLN A 312 15.21 59.46 6.84
N LEU A 313 14.44 58.39 6.63
CA LEU A 313 13.13 58.23 7.27
C LEU A 313 13.23 58.21 8.79
N GLU A 314 14.21 57.50 9.34
CA GLU A 314 14.44 57.48 10.79
C GLU A 314 14.79 58.88 11.32
N ARG A 315 15.62 59.64 10.59
CA ARG A 315 15.95 61.03 10.95
C ARG A 315 14.72 61.93 10.92
N MET A 316 13.92 61.88 9.87
CA MET A 316 12.68 62.66 9.76
C MET A 316 11.69 62.31 10.87
N ALA A 317 11.55 61.02 11.22
CA ALA A 317 10.70 60.59 12.31
C ALA A 317 11.19 61.15 13.67
N LYS A 318 12.51 61.12 13.92
CA LYS A 318 13.11 61.73 15.12
C LYS A 318 12.92 63.24 15.17
N GLU A 319 13.08 63.94 14.06
CA GLU A 319 12.87 65.38 13.97
C GLU A 319 11.40 65.76 14.20
N ARG A 320 10.45 65.02 13.62
CA ARG A 320 9.01 65.21 13.88
C ARG A 320 8.67 65.00 15.35
N ALA A 321 9.12 63.90 15.95
CA ALA A 321 8.90 63.62 17.37
C ALA A 321 9.52 64.71 18.27
N ALA A 322 10.72 65.20 17.94
CA ALA A 322 11.35 66.29 18.68
C ALA A 322 10.61 67.63 18.51
N ALA A 323 10.05 67.91 17.33
CA ALA A 323 9.25 69.10 17.08
C ALA A 323 7.92 69.05 17.83
N GLU A 324 7.24 67.91 17.84
CA GLU A 324 6.01 67.67 18.63
C GLU A 324 6.27 67.85 20.13
N GLU A 325 7.37 67.30 20.65
CA GLU A 325 7.76 67.49 22.04
C GLU A 325 8.02 68.95 22.38
N ARG A 326 8.70 69.70 21.51
CA ARG A 326 8.93 71.14 21.68
C ARG A 326 7.63 71.92 21.64
N ALA A 327 6.70 71.57 20.74
CA ALA A 327 5.40 72.20 20.66
C ALA A 327 4.59 71.97 21.94
N ARG A 328 4.57 70.73 22.45
CA ARG A 328 3.91 70.41 23.72
C ARG A 328 4.48 71.22 24.89
N LYS A 329 5.82 71.27 25.02
CA LYS A 329 6.48 72.07 26.06
C LYS A 329 6.18 73.56 25.94
N ALA A 330 6.12 74.09 24.71
CA ALA A 330 5.79 75.49 24.47
C ALA A 330 4.34 75.80 24.86
N GLU A 331 3.40 74.90 24.55
CA GLU A 331 2.00 75.03 24.95
C GLU A 331 1.83 74.98 26.47
N GLU A 332 2.49 74.03 27.14
CA GLU A 332 2.51 73.93 28.61
C GLU A 332 3.10 75.19 29.26
N ALA A 333 4.23 75.70 28.73
CA ALA A 333 4.84 76.93 29.22
C ALA A 333 3.93 78.15 29.00
N ALA A 334 3.23 78.23 27.87
CA ALA A 334 2.26 79.28 27.60
C ALA A 334 1.07 79.23 28.57
N LYS A 335 0.53 78.03 28.83
CA LYS A 335 -0.53 77.82 29.84
C LYS A 335 -0.06 78.22 31.23
N ALA A 336 1.15 77.82 31.63
CA ALA A 336 1.72 78.18 32.93
C ALA A 336 1.89 79.70 33.09
N ARG A 337 2.40 80.38 32.05
CA ARG A 337 2.52 81.85 32.04
C ARG A 337 1.15 82.54 32.12
N ALA A 338 0.17 82.07 31.36
CA ALA A 338 -1.19 82.61 31.40
C ALA A 338 -1.84 82.44 32.78
N ALA A 339 -1.67 81.27 33.40
CA ALA A 339 -2.12 81.02 34.77
C ALA A 339 -1.42 81.94 35.78
N ALA A 340 -0.11 82.13 35.66
CA ALA A 340 0.66 83.04 36.52
C ALA A 340 0.20 84.51 36.39
N VAL A 341 -0.03 84.99 35.16
CA VAL A 341 -0.57 86.35 34.92
C VAL A 341 -1.98 86.49 35.48
N ALA A 342 -2.84 85.47 35.29
CA ALA A 342 -4.19 85.48 35.86
C ALA A 342 -4.16 85.49 37.40
N GLN A 343 -3.24 84.74 38.02
CA GLN A 343 -3.03 84.74 39.47
C GLN A 343 -2.50 86.08 39.97
N ALA A 344 -1.52 86.69 39.28
CA ALA A 344 -0.99 88.01 39.62
C ALA A 344 -2.08 89.09 39.53
N ARG A 345 -2.90 89.08 38.46
CA ARG A 345 -4.04 89.99 38.32
C ARG A 345 -5.07 89.79 39.43
N ARG A 346 -5.37 88.54 39.82
CA ARG A 346 -6.24 88.26 40.98
C ARG A 346 -5.66 88.80 42.28
N ALA A 347 -4.35 88.68 42.49
CA ALA A 347 -3.68 89.20 43.68
C ALA A 347 -3.74 90.74 43.75
N GLN A 348 -3.57 91.42 42.62
CA GLN A 348 -3.69 92.89 42.52
C GLN A 348 -5.11 93.40 42.79
N LEU A 349 -6.14 92.59 42.48
CA LEU A 349 -7.55 92.96 42.68
C LEU A 349 -8.08 92.64 44.10
N ARG A 350 -7.22 92.16 45.02
CA ARG A 350 -7.63 91.84 46.40
C ARG A 350 -7.88 93.08 47.22
N LEU A 351 -8.95 93.05 48.02
CA LEU A 351 -9.28 94.14 48.93
C LEU A 351 -8.33 94.16 50.13
N LEU A 352 -7.97 95.36 50.57
CA LEU A 352 -7.36 95.57 51.88
C LEU A 352 -8.47 95.68 52.92
N CYS A 353 -8.33 94.96 54.01
CA CYS A 353 -9.13 95.13 55.21
C CYS A 353 -8.71 96.44 55.91
N ARG A 354 -9.57 96.98 56.78
CA ARG A 354 -9.35 98.29 57.43
C ARG A 354 -8.14 98.33 58.37
N ASP A 355 -7.68 97.17 58.82
CA ASP A 355 -6.45 97.00 59.60
C ASP A 355 -5.18 96.90 58.74
N GLY A 356 -5.30 97.03 57.41
CA GLY A 356 -4.19 96.97 56.45
C GLY A 356 -3.87 95.57 55.94
N THR A 357 -4.56 94.52 56.39
CA THR A 357 -4.32 93.15 55.92
C THR A 357 -5.01 92.88 54.58
N VAL A 358 -4.41 92.08 53.69
CA VAL A 358 -5.02 91.73 52.40
C VAL A 358 -6.02 90.60 52.57
N SER A 359 -7.28 90.81 52.15
CA SER A 359 -8.31 89.77 52.21
C SER A 359 -7.99 88.61 51.25
N PRO A 360 -8.01 87.34 51.72
CA PRO A 360 -7.67 86.19 50.87
C PRO A 360 -8.76 85.83 49.84
N THR A 361 -10.01 86.22 50.10
CA THR A 361 -11.19 85.79 49.33
C THR A 361 -11.95 86.93 48.66
N CYS A 362 -11.79 88.18 49.11
CA CYS A 362 -12.55 89.32 48.59
C CYS A 362 -11.79 90.09 47.50
N LEU A 363 -12.47 90.34 46.38
CA LEU A 363 -11.95 91.02 45.19
C LEU A 363 -12.78 92.27 44.88
N CYS A 364 -12.10 93.38 44.57
CA CYS A 364 -12.67 94.72 44.41
C CYS A 364 -13.87 94.82 43.44
N SER A 365 -13.89 93.97 42.40
CA SER A 365 -14.88 94.01 41.32
C SER A 365 -15.79 92.77 41.20
N ARG A 366 -15.67 91.78 42.09
CA ARG A 366 -16.37 90.49 41.94
C ARG A 366 -17.18 90.03 43.15
N THR A 367 -16.83 90.48 44.35
CA THR A 367 -17.53 90.07 45.58
C THR A 367 -18.33 91.24 46.15
N SER A 368 -19.55 90.95 46.60
CA SER A 368 -20.33 91.91 47.39
C SER A 368 -19.47 92.40 48.56
N ARG A 369 -19.36 93.73 48.72
CA ARG A 369 -18.59 94.33 49.83
C ARG A 369 -19.19 93.97 51.20
N ARG A 370 -20.47 93.52 51.23
CA ARG A 370 -21.14 93.07 52.45
C ARG A 370 -20.59 91.70 52.88
N GLY A 371 -19.97 91.67 54.07
CA GLY A 371 -19.41 90.46 54.68
C GLY A 371 -17.90 90.27 54.47
N CYS A 372 -17.29 91.05 53.58
CA CYS A 372 -15.84 91.04 53.38
C CYS A 372 -15.10 91.75 54.53
N CYS A 373 -14.03 91.14 55.04
CA CYS A 373 -13.23 91.67 56.16
C CYS A 373 -14.06 91.98 57.43
N SER A 374 -15.16 91.26 57.69
CA SER A 374 -16.04 91.51 58.85
C SER A 374 -15.30 91.45 60.19
N HIS A 375 -14.36 90.51 60.34
CA HIS A 375 -13.51 90.39 61.53
C HIS A 375 -12.44 91.50 61.66
N HIS A 376 -12.19 92.23 60.58
CA HIS A 376 -11.21 93.32 60.50
C HIS A 376 -11.89 94.69 60.36
N GLY A 377 -13.19 94.79 60.67
CA GLY A 377 -13.94 96.05 60.65
C GLY A 377 -14.33 96.58 59.27
N GLY A 378 -14.32 95.71 58.25
CA GLY A 378 -14.71 96.02 56.87
C GLY A 378 -13.52 96.24 55.91
N VAL A 379 -13.84 96.59 54.67
CA VAL A 379 -12.87 96.80 53.57
C VAL A 379 -12.48 98.29 53.44
N ALA A 380 -11.25 98.58 53.01
CA ALA A 380 -10.74 99.91 52.74
C ALA A 380 -10.22 100.01 51.29
N GLY A 381 -10.48 101.13 50.61
CA GLY A 381 -9.76 101.51 49.38
C GLY A 381 -10.24 100.88 48.06
N CYS A 382 -11.53 100.57 47.90
CA CYS A 382 -12.11 100.40 46.57
C CYS A 382 -13.12 101.50 46.31
N GLU A 383 -12.62 102.59 45.75
CA GLU A 383 -13.40 103.66 45.15
C GLU A 383 -13.69 103.23 43.70
N ASP A 384 -14.94 103.39 43.27
CA ASP A 384 -15.31 103.13 41.87
C ASP A 384 -14.73 104.21 40.95
#